data_AF-A0A5M3Q0N0-F1
#
_entry.id   AF-A0A5M3Q0N0-F1
#
_cell.length_a   1.000
_cell.length_b   1.000
_cell.length_c   1.000
_cell.angle_alpha   90.00
_cell.angle_beta   90.00
_cell.angle_gamma   90.00
#
_symmetry.space_group_name_H-M   'P 1'
#
loop_
_entity.id
_entity.type
_entity.pdbx_description
1 polymer ?
#
loop_
_entity_poly.entity_id
_entity_poly.type
_entity_poly.pdbx_seq_one_letter_code
_entity_poly.pdbx_strand_id
1 'polypeptide(L)'
;MYVNEDECEAAGLDPEEVKRIATGLSRYAKKAEALGLQIFGGTGTGSLRFDDGGPGKLVVAEIEGNFDGGDGGSTVSNGGLLRGEC
;
A
#
# COMPACT_ATOMS: atom_id res chain seq x y z
N MET A 1 0.45 -8.37 -12.26
CA MET A 1 0.85 -7.16 -11.52
C MET A 1 1.46 -6.22 -12.53
N TYR A 2 1.05 -4.96 -12.51
CA TYR A 2 1.57 -3.91 -13.37
C TYR A 2 2.60 -3.09 -12.58
N VAL A 3 3.70 -2.72 -13.21
CA VAL A 3 4.71 -1.80 -12.68
C VAL A 3 4.88 -0.71 -13.74
N ASN A 4 4.85 0.55 -13.29
CA ASN A 4 5.02 1.68 -14.19
C ASN A 4 6.51 1.98 -14.36
N GLU A 5 7.09 1.47 -15.45
CA GLU A 5 8.53 1.56 -15.71
C GLU A 5 8.98 3.02 -15.89
N ASP A 6 8.18 3.84 -16.60
CA ASP A 6 8.48 5.27 -16.83
C ASP A 6 8.54 6.06 -15.52
N GLU A 7 7.64 5.79 -14.57
CA GLU A 7 7.65 6.43 -13.24
C GLU A 7 8.80 5.93 -12.37
N CYS A 8 9.18 4.65 -12.51
CA CYS A 8 10.36 4.11 -11.83
C CYS A 8 11.62 4.81 -12.34
N GLU A 9 11.76 4.97 -13.66
CA GLU A 9 12.88 5.70 -14.26
C GLU A 9 12.90 7.17 -13.80
N ALA A 10 11.75 7.87 -13.86
CA ALA A 10 11.64 9.26 -13.42
C ALA A 10 11.98 9.45 -11.93
N ALA A 11 11.74 8.43 -11.09
CA ALA A 11 12.07 8.42 -9.67
C ALA A 11 13.49 7.89 -9.36
N GLY A 12 14.23 7.39 -10.36
CA GLY A 12 15.54 6.77 -10.17
C GLY A 12 15.50 5.42 -9.44
N LEU A 13 14.41 4.66 -9.59
CA LEU A 13 14.18 3.36 -8.98
C LEU A 13 14.39 2.22 -9.98
N ASP A 14 14.91 1.07 -9.51
CA ASP A 14 14.97 -0.16 -10.30
C ASP A 14 13.56 -0.79 -10.40
N PRO A 15 12.98 -0.91 -11.61
CA PRO A 15 11.66 -1.50 -11.80
C PRO A 15 11.54 -2.94 -11.29
N GLU A 16 12.61 -3.74 -11.38
CA GLU A 16 12.57 -5.15 -10.94
C GLU A 16 12.57 -5.27 -9.40
N GLU A 17 13.24 -4.35 -8.69
CA GLU A 17 13.17 -4.31 -7.24
C GLU A 17 11.79 -3.80 -6.76
N VAL A 18 11.23 -2.78 -7.42
CA VAL A 18 9.85 -2.31 -7.15
C VAL A 18 8.85 -3.45 -7.33
N LYS A 19 8.97 -4.21 -8.42
CA LYS A 19 8.14 -5.39 -8.71
C LYS A 19 8.27 -6.47 -7.64
N ARG A 20 9.49 -6.76 -7.16
CA ARG A 20 9.73 -7.75 -6.10
C ARG A 20 9.04 -7.32 -4.81
N ILE A 21 9.19 -6.06 -4.41
CA ILE A 21 8.54 -5.50 -3.21
C ILE A 21 7.01 -5.58 -3.35
N ALA A 22 6.45 -5.08 -4.45
CA ALA A 22 5.01 -5.08 -4.69
C ALA A 22 4.42 -6.51 -4.69
N THR A 23 5.15 -7.47 -5.26
CA THR A 23 4.77 -8.89 -5.26
C THR A 23 4.75 -9.48 -3.85
N GLY A 24 5.77 -9.17 -3.03
CA GLY A 24 5.85 -9.58 -1.64
C GLY A 24 4.67 -9.04 -0.81
N LEU A 25 4.42 -7.73 -0.90
CA LEU A 25 3.30 -7.07 -0.22
C LEU A 25 1.96 -7.66 -0.64
N SER A 26 1.74 -7.87 -1.94
CA SER A 26 0.50 -8.48 -2.44
C SER A 26 0.29 -9.91 -1.95
N ARG A 27 1.37 -10.68 -1.80
CA ARG A 27 1.29 -12.04 -1.24
C ARG A 27 0.79 -12.02 0.20
N TYR A 28 1.32 -11.11 1.03
CA TYR A 28 0.89 -11.00 2.42
C TYR A 28 -0.49 -10.36 2.55
N ALA A 29 -0.84 -9.40 1.71
CA ALA A 29 -2.19 -8.82 1.65
C ALA A 29 -3.26 -9.90 1.40
N LYS A 30 -3.04 -10.79 0.43
CA LYS A 30 -3.95 -11.91 0.16
C LYS A 30 -4.04 -12.91 1.32
N LYS A 31 -2.94 -13.13 2.04
CA LYS A 31 -2.95 -13.98 3.25
C LYS A 31 -3.74 -13.34 4.38
N ALA A 32 -3.61 -12.02 4.56
CA ALA A 32 -4.38 -11.25 5.54
C ALA A 32 -5.88 -11.30 5.18
N GLU A 33 -6.24 -11.06 3.92
CA GLU A 33 -7.60 -11.17 3.41
C GLU A 33 -8.22 -12.55 3.70
N ALA A 34 -7.48 -13.64 3.45
CA ALA A 34 -7.94 -15.01 3.72
C ALA A 34 -8.22 -15.28 5.22
N LEU A 35 -7.66 -14.47 6.12
CA LEU A 35 -7.91 -14.51 7.56
C LEU A 35 -8.97 -13.48 8.02
N GLY A 36 -9.58 -12.73 7.10
CA GLY A 36 -10.50 -11.65 7.41
C GLY A 36 -9.82 -10.38 7.94
N LEU A 37 -8.52 -10.22 7.70
CA LEU A 37 -7.74 -9.05 8.13
C LEU A 37 -7.67 -7.99 7.02
N GLN A 38 -7.79 -6.73 7.42
CA GLN A 38 -7.52 -5.57 6.59
C GLN A 38 -6.15 -4.99 6.93
N ILE A 39 -5.33 -4.69 5.92
CA ILE A 39 -4.14 -3.84 6.07
C ILE A 39 -4.61 -2.39 5.97
N PHE A 40 -4.30 -1.58 6.98
CA PHE A 40 -4.59 -0.16 7.01
C PHE A 40 -3.30 0.63 7.19
N GLY A 41 -3.01 1.53 6.26
CA GLY A 41 -1.92 2.50 6.39
C GLY A 41 -2.36 3.71 7.22
N GLY A 42 -1.50 4.19 8.11
CA GLY A 42 -1.63 5.47 8.78
C GLY A 42 -0.30 6.23 8.72
N THR A 43 -0.30 7.52 9.06
CA THR A 43 0.91 8.33 8.98
C THR A 43 2.03 7.73 9.83
N GLY A 44 3.05 7.17 9.16
CA GLY A 44 4.25 6.62 9.78
C GLY A 44 4.17 5.16 10.24
N THR A 45 3.00 4.52 10.27
CA THR A 45 2.85 3.09 10.61
C THR A 45 1.65 2.45 9.90
N GLY A 46 1.73 1.14 9.67
CA GLY A 46 0.60 0.32 9.22
C GLY A 46 -0.03 -0.45 10.38
N SER A 47 -1.22 -0.98 10.19
CA SER A 47 -1.87 -1.90 11.14
C SER A 47 -2.64 -3.01 10.43
N LEU A 48 -2.65 -4.20 11.02
CA LEU A 48 -3.60 -5.26 10.68
C LEU A 48 -4.84 -5.08 11.55
N ARG A 49 -6.00 -5.08 10.90
CA ARG A 49 -7.28 -4.84 11.55
C ARG A 49 -8.27 -5.94 11.28
N PHE A 50 -9.01 -6.36 12.31
CA PHE A 50 -10.07 -7.35 12.20
C PHE A 50 -11.42 -6.71 12.50
N ASP A 51 -12.45 -7.07 11.74
CA ASP A 51 -13.82 -6.63 12.00
C ASP A 51 -14.54 -7.65 12.87
N ASP A 52 -14.72 -7.31 14.15
CA ASP A 52 -15.44 -8.12 15.14
C ASP A 52 -16.88 -7.64 15.37
N GLY A 53 -17.36 -6.66 14.58
CA GLY A 53 -18.66 -6.02 14.75
C GLY A 53 -18.73 -4.97 15.86
N GLY A 54 -17.60 -4.58 16.45
CA GLY A 54 -17.49 -3.52 17.44
C GLY A 54 -17.61 -2.09 16.88
N PRO A 55 -17.45 -1.05 17.72
CA PRO A 55 -17.52 0.36 17.32
C PRO A 55 -16.36 0.81 16.41
N GLY A 56 -15.42 -0.08 16.09
CA GLY A 56 -14.30 0.10 15.20
C GLY A 56 -13.57 -1.23 14.99
N LYS A 57 -12.70 -1.30 13.98
CA LYS A 57 -11.95 -2.53 13.72
C LYS A 57 -10.85 -2.72 14.76
N LEU A 58 -10.73 -3.92 15.33
CA LEU A 58 -9.69 -4.28 16.28
C LEU A 58 -8.32 -4.20 15.62
N VAL A 59 -7.40 -3.43 16.20
CA VAL A 59 -5.98 -3.45 15.81
C VAL A 59 -5.34 -4.69 16.42
N VAL A 60 -4.96 -5.65 15.57
CA VAL A 60 -4.39 -6.94 16.02
C VAL A 60 -2.88 -7.01 15.90
N ALA A 61 -2.28 -6.14 15.07
CA ALA A 61 -0.83 -5.97 14.98
C ALA A 61 -0.49 -4.61 14.35
N GLU A 62 0.65 -4.05 14.76
CA GLU A 62 1.28 -2.93 14.08
C GLU A 62 2.25 -3.43 13.00
N ILE A 63 2.41 -2.65 11.93
CA ILE A 63 3.35 -2.91 10.84
C ILE A 63 4.29 -1.71 10.75
N GLU A 64 5.59 -1.96 10.90
CA GLU A 64 6.61 -0.94 10.75
C GLU A 64 6.91 -0.67 9.27
N GLY A 65 7.06 0.60 8.92
CA GLY A 65 7.37 1.02 7.55
C GLY A 65 6.87 2.42 7.26
N ASN A 66 7.02 2.86 6.02
CA ASN A 66 6.46 4.13 5.56
C ASN A 66 5.10 3.89 4.92
N PHE A 67 4.04 4.09 5.70
CA PHE A 67 2.66 3.92 5.28
C PHE A 67 1.93 5.27 5.23
N ASP A 68 0.96 5.34 4.33
CA ASP A 68 -0.02 6.42 4.23
C ASP A 68 -1.41 5.80 4.05
N GLY A 69 -2.44 6.46 4.61
CA GLY A 69 -3.81 5.97 4.66
C GLY A 69 -4.77 6.57 3.64
N GLY A 70 -4.28 7.32 2.65
CA GLY A 70 -5.06 8.13 1.70
C GLY A 70 -6.25 7.43 1.01
N ASP A 71 -7.01 8.19 0.23
CA ASP A 71 -8.27 7.76 -0.43
C ASP A 71 -8.05 6.77 -1.60
N GLY A 72 -6.79 6.51 -1.97
CA GLY A 72 -6.45 5.61 -3.07
C GLY A 72 -6.65 6.22 -4.47
N GLY A 73 -6.97 7.51 -4.57
CA GLY A 73 -7.02 8.23 -5.83
C GLY A 73 -5.63 8.50 -6.42
N SER A 74 -5.61 8.77 -7.73
CA SER A 74 -4.40 9.19 -8.44
C SER A 74 -4.73 10.12 -9.61
N THR A 75 -3.81 11.02 -9.95
CA THR A 75 -3.94 11.95 -11.07
C THR A 75 -2.62 12.15 -11.80
N VAL A 76 -2.71 12.42 -13.10
CA VAL A 76 -1.54 12.80 -13.90
C VAL A 76 -1.23 14.27 -13.63
N SER A 77 -0.05 14.55 -13.11
CA SER A 77 0.41 15.90 -12.83
C SER A 77 0.82 16.65 -14.10
N ASN A 78 0.99 17.97 -14.01
CA ASN A 78 1.39 18.83 -15.14
C ASN A 78 2.74 18.41 -15.79
N GLY A 79 3.56 17.62 -15.09
CA GLY A 79 4.82 17.06 -15.62
C GLY A 79 4.66 15.72 -16.35
N GLY A 80 3.43 15.23 -16.57
CA GLY A 80 3.15 13.95 -17.20
C GLY A 80 3.26 12.73 -16.26
N LEU A 81 3.71 12.93 -15.02
CA LEU A 81 3.89 11.87 -14.04
C LEU A 81 2.60 11.58 -13.27
N LEU A 82 2.27 10.30 -13.10
CA LEU A 82 1.16 9.80 -12.30
C LEU A 82 1.49 9.91 -10.81
N ARG A 83 0.60 10.54 -10.04
CA ARG A 83 0.77 10.74 -8.59
C ARG A 83 -0.44 10.27 -7.82
N GLY A 84 -0.22 9.68 -6.65
CA GLY A 84 -1.29 9.41 -5.68
C GLY A 84 -1.84 10.71 -5.08
N GLU A 85 -3.06 10.67 -4.58
CA GLU A 85 -3.65 11.78 -3.82
C GLU A 85 -2.91 12.04 -2.50
N CYS A 86 -2.91 13.30 -2.06
CA CYS A 86 -2.38 13.76 -0.78
C CYS A 86 -3.53 14.14 0.15
#